data_AF-A0A9E7HJC3-F1
#
_entry.id   AF-A0A9E7HJC3-F1
#
_cell.length_a   1.000
_cell.length_b   1.000
_cell.length_c   1.000
_cell.angle_alpha   90.00
_cell.angle_beta   90.00
_cell.angle_gamma   90.00
#
_symmetry.space_group_name_H-M   'P 1'
#
loop_
_entity.id
_entity.type
_entity.pdbx_description
1 polymer ?
#
loop_
_entity_poly.entity_id
_entity_poly.type
_entity_poly.pdbx_seq_one_letter_code
_entity_poly.pdbx_strand_id
1 'polypeptide(L)' 'KKKGWRKRTWPTTTEDVELLFALIDIKVISRVLRMARLSKEQLLWCEEKMSKLDLSANRLCRDGSLLLFPC' A
#
# COMPACT_ATOMS: atom_id res chain seq x y z
N LYS A 1 17.66 -6.11 21.75
CA LYS A 1 16.46 -5.22 21.63
C LYS A 1 15.27 -6.11 21.25
N LYS A 2 14.40 -6.47 22.21
CA LYS A 2 13.31 -7.44 21.99
C LYS A 2 12.35 -6.85 20.94
N LYS A 3 12.26 -7.48 19.76
CA LYS A 3 11.27 -7.14 18.74
C LYS A 3 9.91 -7.52 19.33
N GLY A 4 9.22 -6.57 19.96
CA GLY A 4 7.88 -6.80 20.45
C GLY A 4 7.03 -7.32 19.31
N TRP A 5 6.47 -8.52 19.46
CA TRP A 5 5.43 -9.03 18.58
C TRP A 5 4.30 -7.99 18.61
N ARG A 6 4.19 -7.15 17.58
CA ARG A 6 2.97 -6.37 17.36
C ARG A 6 1.85 -7.40 17.27
N LYS A 7 0.88 -7.32 18.18
CA LYS A 7 -0.33 -8.14 18.11
C LYS A 7 -0.92 -7.90 16.72
N ARG A 8 -1.05 -8.96 15.91
CA ARG A 8 -1.72 -8.91 14.61
C ARG A 8 -3.22 -8.90 14.86
N THR A 9 -3.72 -7.82 15.43
CA THR A 9 -5.15 -7.62 15.62
C THR A 9 -5.72 -6.96 14.37
N TRP A 10 -6.89 -7.44 13.95
CA TRP A 10 -7.66 -6.75 12.93
C TRP A 10 -8.02 -5.35 13.44
N PRO A 11 -8.01 -4.31 12.59
CA PRO A 11 -8.39 -2.97 13.02
C PRO A 11 -9.87 -2.90 13.38
N THR A 12 -10.20 -2.09 14.38
CA THR A 12 -11.57 -1.96 14.90
C THR A 12 -12.31 -0.73 14.37
N THR A 13 -11.60 0.28 13.86
CA THR A 13 -12.18 1.49 13.26
C THR A 13 -11.99 1.48 11.75
N THR A 14 -12.85 2.19 11.03
CA THR A 14 -12.75 2.34 9.58
C THR A 14 -11.44 3.01 9.18
N GLU A 15 -10.99 4.02 9.93
CA GLU A 15 -9.74 4.73 9.65
C GLU A 15 -8.52 3.80 9.77
N ASP A 16 -8.51 2.91 10.78
CA ASP A 16 -7.41 1.96 10.94
C ASP A 16 -7.44 0.86 9.85
N VAL A 17 -8.62 0.51 9.33
CA VAL A 17 -8.77 -0.38 8.17
C VAL A 17 -8.22 0.27 6.90
N GLU A 18 -8.56 1.53 6.64
CA GLU A 18 -8.01 2.28 5.50
C GLU A 18 -6.49 2.41 5.60
N LEU A 19 -5.97 2.70 6.81
CA LEU A 19 -4.54 2.75 7.08
C LEU A 19 -3.87 1.39 6.83
N LEU A 20 -4.48 0.29 7.29
CA LEU A 20 -3.96 -1.06 7.05
C LEU A 20 -3.86 -1.32 5.54
N PHE A 21 -4.89 -0.99 4.78
CA PHE A 21 -4.86 -1.22 3.34
C PHE A 21 -3.87 -0.33 2.59
N ALA A 22 -3.74 0.94 2.96
CA ALA A 22 -2.70 1.80 2.39
C ALA A 22 -1.29 1.28 2.71
N LEU A 23 -1.06 0.77 3.92
CA LEU A 23 0.21 0.11 4.29
C LEU A 23 0.46 -1.15 3.45
N ILE A 24 -0.59 -1.88 3.08
CA ILE A 24 -0.50 -3.04 2.18
C ILE A 24 -0.09 -2.55 0.78
N ASP A 25 -0.77 -1.56 0.21
CA ASP A 25 -0.45 -1.02 -1.11
C ASP A 25 1.00 -0.53 -1.18
N ILE A 26 1.46 0.25 -0.19
CA ILE A 26 2.85 0.72 -0.10
C ILE A 26 3.83 -0.46 -0.04
N LYS A 27 3.52 -1.52 0.71
CA LYS A 27 4.38 -2.71 0.78
C LYS A 27 4.46 -3.46 -0.53
N VAL A 28 3.34 -3.59 -1.24
CA VAL A 28 3.29 -4.23 -2.55
C VAL A 28 4.11 -3.42 -3.55
N ILE A 29 3.87 -2.12 -3.64
CA ILE A 29 4.63 -1.22 -4.53
C ILE A 29 6.13 -1.29 -4.21
N SER A 30 6.50 -1.23 -2.93
CA SER A 30 7.89 -1.37 -2.49
C SER A 30 8.50 -2.72 -2.85
N ARG A 31 7.72 -3.80 -2.91
CA ARG A 31 8.19 -5.11 -3.37
C ARG A 31 8.43 -5.12 -4.88
N VAL A 32 7.50 -4.54 -5.66
CA VAL A 32 7.59 -4.43 -7.11
C VAL A 32 8.82 -3.60 -7.51
N LEU A 33 9.00 -2.42 -6.91
CA LEU A 33 10.17 -1.56 -7.16
C LEU A 33 11.53 -2.19 -6.80
N ARG A 34 11.54 -3.30 -6.05
CA ARG A 34 12.74 -4.08 -5.70
C ARG A 34 12.91 -5.36 -6.54
N MET A 35 12.12 -5.54 -7.59
CA MET A 35 12.31 -6.66 -8.51
C MET A 35 13.61 -6.45 -9.31
N ALA A 36 14.33 -7.54 -9.59
CA ALA A 36 15.59 -7.48 -10.35
C ALA A 36 15.40 -7.01 -11.81
N ARG A 37 14.20 -7.24 -12.36
CA ARG A 37 13.77 -6.77 -13.68
C ARG A 37 12.39 -6.15 -13.51
N LEU A 38 12.23 -4.91 -13.95
CA LEU A 38 11.01 -4.14 -13.81
C LEU A 38 10.56 -3.66 -15.19
N SER A 39 9.34 -4.01 -15.59
CA SER A 39 8.77 -3.54 -16.86
C SER A 39 8.22 -2.13 -16.73
N LYS A 40 8.03 -1.44 -17.87
CA LYS A 40 7.40 -0.12 -17.91
C LYS A 40 5.96 -0.17 -17.39
N GLU A 41 5.22 -1.23 -17.70
CA GLU A 41 3.84 -1.44 -17.23
C GLU A 41 3.81 -1.59 -15.71
N GLN A 42 4.77 -2.32 -15.12
CA GLN A 42 4.89 -2.46 -13.67
C GLN A 42 5.25 -1.14 -12.98
N LEU A 43 6.07 -0.28 -13.62
CA LEU A 43 6.35 1.08 -13.14
C LEU A 43 5.10 1.97 -13.17
N LEU A 44 4.38 1.98 -14.29
CA LEU A 44 3.13 2.74 -14.45
C LEU A 44 2.08 2.26 -13.44
N TRP A 45 1.99 0.95 -13.22
CA TRP A 45 1.13 0.39 -12.18
C TRP A 45 1.49 0.88 -10.79
N CYS A 46 2.79 0.97 -10.46
CA CYS A 46 3.23 1.51 -9.17
C CYS A 46 2.85 2.99 -9.01
N GLU A 47 3.00 3.78 -10.07
CA GLU A 47 2.61 5.19 -10.09
C GLU A 47 1.11 5.36 -9.87
N GLU A 48 0.28 4.67 -10.65
CA GLU A 48 -1.19 4.73 -10.52
C GLU A 48 -1.67 4.20 -9.16
N LYS A 49 -1.01 3.17 -8.62
CA LYS A 49 -1.35 2.65 -7.29
C LYS A 49 -1.00 3.65 -6.19
N MET A 50 0.12 4.38 -6.31
CA MET A 50 0.49 5.42 -5.35
C MET A 50 -0.37 6.67 -5.46
N SER A 51 -0.81 7.07 -6.66
CA SER A 51 -1.66 8.25 -6.85
C SER A 51 -3.05 8.10 -6.20
N LYS A 52 -3.45 6.86 -5.88
CA LYS A 52 -4.70 6.53 -5.16
C LYS A 52 -4.59 6.64 -3.64
N LEU A 53 -3.41 6.96 -3.13
CA LEU A 53 -3.16 7.21 -1.71
C LEU A 53 -3.02 8.71 -1.49
N ASP A 54 -4.04 9.34 -0.91
CA ASP A 54 -3.96 10.73 -0.45
C ASP A 54 -3.57 10.76 1.03
N LEU A 55 -2.45 11.41 1.32
CA LEU A 55 -1.91 11.62 2.67
C LEU A 55 -2.01 13.08 3.10
N SER A 56 -2.73 13.92 2.34
CA SER A 56 -2.88 15.34 2.62
C SER A 56 -3.67 15.59 3.91
N ALA A 57 -3.41 16.73 4.54
CA ALA A 57 -4.15 17.21 5.71
C ALA A 57 -4.28 16.22 6.89
N ASN A 58 -3.25 15.39 7.12
CA ASN A 58 -3.20 14.44 8.24
C ASN A 58 -4.29 13.34 8.20
N ARG A 59 -4.97 13.19 7.06
CA ARG A 59 -5.97 12.15 6.82
C ARG A 59 -5.50 11.25 5.70
N LEU A 60 -5.64 9.95 5.93
CA LEU A 60 -5.41 8.96 4.90
C LEU A 60 -6.72 8.73 4.16
N CYS A 61 -6.77 9.11 2.89
CA CYS A 61 -7.87 8.76 1.99
C CYS A 61 -7.33 7.81 0.93
N ARG A 62 -7.98 6.66 0.79
CA ARG A 62 -7.59 5.63 -0.16
C ARG A 62 -8.75 5.37 -1.10
N ASP A 63 -8.47 5.36 -2.39
CA ASP A 63 -9.41 4.82 -3.37
C ASP A 63 -9.43 3.29 -3.27
N GLY A 64 -10.62 2.73 -3.04
CA GLY A 64 -10.86 1.28 -2.93
C GLY A 64 -10.75 0.52 -4.27
N SER A 65 -10.42 1.19 -5.37
CA SER A 65 -10.30 0.55 -6.68
C SER A 65 -9.22 -0.55 -6.74
N LEU A 66 -9.65 -1.73 -7.20
CA LEU A 66 -8.78 -2.88 -7.39
C LEU A 66 -7.97 -2.72 -8.68
N LEU A 67 -6.77 -2.16 -8.56
CA LEU A 67 -5.79 -2.17 -9.65
C LEU A 67 -5.02 -3.50 -9.66
N LEU A 68 -5.28 -4.34 -10.66
CA LEU A 68 -4.62 -5.63 -10.85
C LEU A 68 -3.16 -5.46 -11.28
N PHE A 69 -2.26 -6.29 -10.76
CA PHE A 69 -0.84 -6.24 -11.10
C PHE A 69 -0.60 -6.70 -12.55
N PRO A 70 0.18 -5.95 -13.36
CA PRO A 70 0.49 -6.35 -14.73
C PRO A 70 1.52 -7.50 -14.76
N CYS A 71 1.21 -8.52 -15.57
CA CYS A 71 2.03 -9.72 -15.77
C CYS A 71 3.20 -9.48 -16.73
#